data_AF-A0A327HJ27-F1
#
_entry.id   AF-A0A327HJ27-F1
#
_cell.length_a   1.000
_cell.length_b   1.000
_cell.length_c   1.000
_cell.angle_alpha   90.00
_cell.angle_beta   90.00
_cell.angle_gamma   90.00
#
_symmetry.space_group_name_H-M   'P 1'
#
loop_
_entity.id
_entity.type
_entity.pdbx_description
1 polymer ?
#
loop_
_entity_poly.entity_id
_entity_poly.type
_entity_poly.pdbx_seq_one_letter_code
_entity_poly.pdbx_strand_id
1 'polypeptide(L)'
;REYESRVYGKYSQRLSTGSGLIGFGDDAIDAYVEEGSTELEARRAIFNTFRNKDSLSLARMELINDADSETFNRTLFGISDPTNTDSDLDGIDDGWEFCYAVYGLPDPTTQNHWSTNPVNPFDVNYDPDSDGWYDRISFDIPAEQGTWNERQFTPSGVIIQNGIGDLPFTNIMEYLNGTRPDSNDSDSDAITYNTVVTGGIVQSHDRDYNLSDGREVFKYGSNPMDNDSDGDMLPDWYEYEKGWNESNDNFSSQRYVEVQWIDPATGVQCTSDTTSCRPLSINGDNLSRPVLGLTWATFDPRDPLDANQDPDQDGNWDCSGATCEYTAYTNFMEFFAITNPNLDSPDSVRLSGETWNGSLITEWWQFRAYLLGLGEPNEDATNYLGMVKKNINDDSYVLIIDDKDIDFLDVNSSNDETLSSGDLTDLWDIYYQGNTNRAPTLEYGEKIFGWYLLDLDDDHIAEGSDPLNWDTDGDWIVDWFEVKDDEEDGLRGDSSPLRYDNRLI
;
A
#
# COMPACT_ATOMS: atom_id res chain seq x y z
N ARG A 1 14.15 19.37 26.75
CA ARG A 1 13.35 20.54 27.21
C ARG A 1 12.19 20.08 28.10
N GLU A 2 12.22 18.87 28.64
CA GLU A 2 11.15 18.25 29.42
C GLU A 2 10.71 19.09 30.63
N TYR A 3 11.60 19.86 31.26
CA TYR A 3 11.17 20.76 32.35
C TYR A 3 10.01 21.71 31.97
N GLU A 4 9.91 22.07 30.69
CA GLU A 4 8.86 22.94 30.17
C GLU A 4 7.51 22.21 30.01
N SER A 5 7.46 20.88 30.12
CA SER A 5 6.24 20.08 29.95
C SER A 5 5.17 20.33 30.99
N ARG A 6 5.57 20.75 32.19
CA ARG A 6 4.67 21.23 33.24
C ARG A 6 3.81 22.43 32.83
N VAL A 7 4.19 23.15 31.76
CA VAL A 7 3.45 24.31 31.23
C VAL A 7 2.89 24.03 29.85
N TYR A 8 3.66 23.33 29.00
CA TYR A 8 3.37 23.22 27.57
C TYR A 8 3.10 21.79 27.08
N GLY A 9 3.23 20.78 27.94
CA GLY A 9 3.36 19.38 27.50
C GLY A 9 4.55 19.25 26.56
N LYS A 10 4.31 18.91 25.29
CA LYS A 10 5.36 18.97 24.27
C LYS A 10 5.51 20.38 23.71
N TYR A 11 6.64 21.03 24.01
CA TYR A 11 6.90 22.43 23.59
C TYR A 11 6.72 22.68 22.08
N SER A 12 7.11 21.75 21.20
CA SER A 12 6.93 21.92 19.76
C SER A 12 5.46 21.91 19.34
N GLN A 13 4.60 21.20 20.08
CA GLN A 13 3.16 21.10 19.84
C GLN A 13 2.32 22.01 20.75
N ARG A 14 2.94 22.93 21.51
CA ARG A 14 2.24 23.86 22.43
C ARG A 14 1.16 24.78 21.80
N LEU A 15 1.03 24.76 20.48
CA LEU A 15 0.03 25.54 19.74
C LEU A 15 -1.14 24.66 19.27
N SER A 16 -1.04 23.32 19.35
CA SER A 16 -2.14 22.41 19.03
C SER A 16 -3.26 22.48 20.08
N THR A 17 -2.92 22.88 21.30
CA THR A 17 -3.86 23.27 22.38
C THR A 17 -4.67 24.55 22.10
N GLY A 18 -4.49 25.17 20.93
CA GLY A 18 -5.14 26.43 20.54
C GLY A 18 -4.57 27.64 21.29
N SER A 19 -5.42 28.38 22.00
CA SER A 19 -5.02 29.59 22.74
C SER A 19 -4.58 29.31 24.18
N GLY A 20 -4.81 28.10 24.70
CA GLY A 20 -4.42 27.67 26.04
C GLY A 20 -3.02 27.06 26.04
N LEU A 21 -2.33 27.10 27.18
CA LEU A 21 -1.15 26.30 27.43
C LEU A 21 -1.57 25.19 28.40
N ILE A 22 -1.44 23.94 27.98
CA ILE A 22 -1.87 22.77 28.75
C ILE A 22 -0.63 21.92 28.99
N GLY A 23 -0.22 21.80 30.25
CA GLY A 23 0.87 20.92 30.65
C GLY A 23 0.40 19.48 30.76
N PHE A 24 1.33 18.52 30.59
CA PHE A 24 1.03 17.09 30.75
C PHE A 24 0.39 16.75 32.11
N GLY A 25 0.81 17.43 33.18
CA GLY A 25 0.23 17.23 34.51
C GLY A 25 -1.20 17.75 34.63
N ASP A 26 -1.52 18.88 34.00
CA ASP A 26 -2.89 19.41 34.03
C ASP A 26 -3.84 18.50 33.24
N ASP A 27 -3.38 18.04 32.07
CA ASP A 27 -4.07 17.06 31.24
C ASP A 27 -4.30 15.72 31.96
N ALA A 28 -3.28 15.19 32.62
CA ALA A 28 -3.41 13.95 33.40
C ALA A 28 -4.45 14.09 34.53
N ILE A 29 -4.53 15.26 35.19
CA ILE A 29 -5.60 15.50 36.19
C ILE A 29 -6.97 15.41 35.52
N ASP A 30 -7.15 16.05 34.37
CA ASP A 30 -8.42 16.02 33.65
C ASP A 30 -8.82 14.58 33.31
N ALA A 31 -7.89 13.76 32.80
CA ALA A 31 -8.13 12.32 32.55
C ALA A 31 -8.54 11.55 33.83
N TYR A 32 -7.85 11.74 34.96
CA TYR A 32 -8.26 11.14 36.23
C TYR A 32 -9.65 11.59 36.70
N VAL A 33 -10.04 12.83 36.44
CA VAL A 33 -11.35 13.38 36.80
C VAL A 33 -12.46 12.77 35.95
N GLU A 34 -12.19 12.54 34.67
CA GLU A 34 -13.09 11.83 33.75
C GLU A 34 -13.32 10.38 34.18
N GLU A 35 -12.27 9.73 34.70
CA GLU A 35 -12.34 8.41 35.36
C GLU A 35 -12.99 8.44 36.76
N GLY A 36 -13.51 9.60 37.19
CA GLY A 36 -14.33 9.76 38.39
C GLY A 36 -13.58 10.16 39.66
N SER A 37 -12.29 10.52 39.55
CA SER A 37 -11.53 11.08 40.68
C SER A 37 -11.89 12.55 40.93
N THR A 38 -11.67 13.04 42.15
CA THR A 38 -11.57 14.49 42.39
C THR A 38 -10.18 15.00 42.00
N GLU A 39 -10.04 16.30 41.68
CA GLU A 39 -8.73 16.91 41.37
C GLU A 39 -7.66 16.64 42.47
N LEU A 40 -8.09 16.60 43.74
CA LEU A 40 -7.21 16.30 44.86
C LEU A 40 -6.76 14.84 44.89
N GLU A 41 -7.65 13.92 44.50
CA GLU A 41 -7.32 12.50 44.37
C GLU A 41 -6.41 12.26 43.18
N ALA A 42 -6.67 12.90 42.04
CA ALA A 42 -5.82 12.86 40.85
C ALA A 42 -4.39 13.32 41.14
N ARG A 43 -4.22 14.52 41.72
CA ARG A 43 -2.90 15.04 42.11
C ARG A 43 -2.17 14.10 43.08
N ARG A 44 -2.90 13.48 44.00
CA ARG A 44 -2.32 12.51 44.94
C ARG A 44 -1.93 11.22 44.24
N ALA A 45 -2.71 10.75 43.27
CA ALA A 45 -2.41 9.56 42.48
C ALA A 45 -1.12 9.77 41.68
N ILE A 46 -1.03 10.82 40.87
CA ILE A 46 0.16 11.16 40.08
C ILE A 46 1.42 11.28 40.97
N PHE A 47 1.31 11.98 42.11
CA PHE A 47 2.40 12.08 43.09
C PHE A 47 2.82 10.70 43.64
N ASN A 48 1.84 9.87 44.02
CA ASN A 48 2.10 8.55 44.59
C ASN A 48 2.71 7.62 43.55
N THR A 49 2.25 7.66 42.30
CA THR A 49 2.83 6.92 41.19
C THR A 49 4.29 7.30 41.08
N PHE A 50 4.61 8.58 40.85
CA PHE A 50 5.98 9.07 40.74
C PHE A 50 6.86 8.63 41.93
N ARG A 51 6.38 8.80 43.16
CA ARG A 51 7.14 8.47 44.36
C ARG A 51 7.38 6.97 44.55
N ASN A 52 6.41 6.13 44.19
CA ASN A 52 6.41 4.72 44.59
C ASN A 52 6.85 3.77 43.48
N LYS A 53 7.23 4.26 42.28
CA LYS A 53 7.71 3.46 41.14
C LYS A 53 8.85 2.53 41.54
N ASP A 54 9.90 3.11 42.10
CA ASP A 54 11.11 2.40 42.48
C ASP A 54 11.88 3.11 43.60
N SER A 55 12.95 2.47 44.08
CA SER A 55 13.75 2.99 45.21
C SER A 55 14.51 4.28 44.91
N LEU A 56 14.89 4.52 43.64
CA LEU A 56 15.60 5.72 43.22
C LEU A 56 14.63 6.90 43.15
N SER A 57 13.49 6.70 42.48
CA SER A 57 12.38 7.65 42.37
C SER A 57 11.88 8.07 43.77
N LEU A 58 11.69 7.11 44.68
CA LEU A 58 11.38 7.35 46.09
C LEU A 58 12.41 8.25 46.79
N ALA A 59 13.70 7.89 46.70
CA ALA A 59 14.77 8.64 47.35
C ALA A 59 14.90 10.06 46.79
N ARG A 60 14.69 10.25 45.47
CA ARG A 60 14.65 11.57 44.84
C ARG A 60 13.49 12.41 45.34
N MET A 61 12.31 11.82 45.44
CA MET A 61 11.12 12.50 45.92
C MET A 61 11.23 12.93 47.39
N GLU A 62 11.80 12.10 48.26
CA GLU A 62 12.07 12.47 49.65
C GLU A 62 13.04 13.65 49.73
N LEU A 63 14.06 13.70 48.87
CA LEU A 63 15.00 14.82 48.80
C LEU A 63 14.35 16.11 48.27
N ILE A 64 13.52 16.01 47.22
CA ILE A 64 12.81 17.16 46.63
C ILE A 64 11.90 17.83 47.67
N ASN A 65 11.21 17.02 48.47
CA ASN A 65 10.22 17.49 49.44
C ASN A 65 10.77 17.67 50.87
N ASP A 66 12.07 17.45 51.12
CA ASP A 66 12.68 17.52 52.46
C ASP A 66 12.51 18.91 53.12
N ALA A 67 12.70 19.97 52.34
CA ALA A 67 12.58 21.35 52.83
C ALA A 67 11.13 21.88 52.87
N ASP A 68 10.30 21.45 51.92
CA ASP A 68 8.89 21.80 51.78
C ASP A 68 8.16 20.62 51.11
N SER A 69 7.18 20.05 51.81
CA SER A 69 6.44 18.86 51.36
C SER A 69 5.66 19.07 50.06
N GLU A 70 5.41 20.33 49.66
CA GLU A 70 4.69 20.69 48.44
C GLU A 70 5.61 21.07 47.28
N THR A 71 6.93 20.89 47.41
CA THR A 71 7.90 21.29 46.37
C THR A 71 7.60 20.62 45.04
N PHE A 72 7.37 19.31 45.01
CA PHE A 72 6.99 18.58 43.79
C PHE A 72 5.74 19.18 43.12
N ASN A 73 4.63 19.28 43.86
CA ASN A 73 3.35 19.79 43.34
C ASN A 73 3.47 21.20 42.76
N ARG A 74 4.38 22.02 43.26
CA ARG A 74 4.58 23.41 42.80
C ARG A 74 5.58 23.53 41.64
N THR A 75 6.48 22.57 41.46
CA THR A 75 7.66 22.76 40.61
C THR A 75 7.87 21.71 39.54
N LEU A 76 7.46 20.46 39.78
CA LEU A 76 7.75 19.30 38.94
C LEU A 76 6.50 18.56 38.46
N PHE A 77 5.32 18.98 38.91
CA PHE A 77 4.07 18.37 38.49
C PHE A 77 3.91 18.43 36.95
N GLY A 78 3.71 17.28 36.30
CA GLY A 78 3.62 17.20 34.83
C GLY A 78 4.94 17.02 34.09
N ILE A 79 6.02 16.68 34.78
CA ILE A 79 7.32 16.35 34.19
C ILE A 79 7.55 14.85 34.39
N SER A 80 8.03 14.16 33.36
CA SER A 80 8.52 12.78 33.45
C SER A 80 9.65 12.65 34.48
N ASP A 81 9.77 11.47 35.07
CA ASP A 81 10.80 11.12 36.01
C ASP A 81 12.10 10.79 35.29
N PRO A 82 13.16 11.61 35.41
CA PRO A 82 14.41 11.35 34.72
C PRO A 82 15.17 10.13 35.25
N THR A 83 14.62 9.42 36.23
CA THR A 83 15.20 8.20 36.81
C THR A 83 14.43 6.92 36.47
N ASN A 84 13.32 7.02 35.75
CA ASN A 84 12.53 5.91 35.23
C ASN A 84 12.30 6.12 33.72
N THR A 85 12.09 5.04 32.96
CA THR A 85 11.75 5.15 31.53
C THR A 85 10.26 5.22 31.28
N ASP A 86 9.44 4.83 32.25
CA ASP A 86 7.97 4.83 32.20
C ASP A 86 7.46 5.47 33.50
N SER A 87 6.94 6.69 33.39
CA SER A 87 6.72 7.58 34.52
C SER A 87 5.37 7.44 35.18
N ASP A 88 4.38 6.87 34.51
CA ASP A 88 3.06 6.59 35.05
C ASP A 88 2.73 5.09 35.16
N LEU A 89 3.63 4.23 34.69
CA LEU A 89 3.60 2.78 34.79
C LEU A 89 2.49 2.12 33.96
N ASP A 90 2.21 2.69 32.79
CA ASP A 90 1.22 2.16 31.85
C ASP A 90 1.81 1.11 30.87
N GLY A 91 3.15 1.02 30.80
CA GLY A 91 3.89 0.09 29.94
C GLY A 91 4.50 0.71 28.69
N ILE A 92 4.33 2.01 28.47
CA ILE A 92 4.91 2.78 27.36
C ILE A 92 6.09 3.62 27.89
N ASP A 93 7.16 3.73 27.09
CA ASP A 93 8.32 4.53 27.49
C ASP A 93 8.05 6.04 27.30
N ASP A 94 8.38 6.86 28.31
CA ASP A 94 8.26 8.33 28.36
C ASP A 94 8.82 9.02 27.10
N GLY A 95 9.90 8.46 26.55
CA GLY A 95 10.57 8.99 25.37
C GLY A 95 9.72 8.85 24.11
N TRP A 96 9.03 7.72 23.96
CA TRP A 96 8.11 7.46 22.87
C TRP A 96 6.87 8.35 23.01
N GLU A 97 6.27 8.38 24.20
CA GLU A 97 5.10 9.22 24.47
C GLU A 97 5.41 10.72 24.24
N PHE A 98 6.54 11.22 24.75
CA PHE A 98 6.93 12.60 24.50
C PHE A 98 7.17 12.87 23.00
N CYS A 99 7.67 11.88 22.25
CA CYS A 99 7.97 12.01 20.83
C CYS A 99 6.70 12.17 19.99
N TYR A 100 5.60 11.50 20.34
CA TYR A 100 4.35 11.52 19.56
C TYR A 100 3.21 12.32 20.19
N ALA A 101 3.46 12.97 21.33
CA ALA A 101 2.44 13.80 21.98
C ALA A 101 1.96 14.97 21.09
N VAL A 102 0.69 14.92 20.70
CA VAL A 102 -0.06 15.96 19.97
C VAL A 102 -1.37 16.19 20.71
N TYR A 103 -1.67 17.43 21.06
CA TYR A 103 -2.91 17.73 21.77
C TYR A 103 -4.08 17.91 20.80
N GLY A 104 -5.22 17.28 21.08
CA GLY A 104 -6.49 17.53 20.39
C GLY A 104 -6.61 16.84 19.04
N LEU A 105 -6.16 15.59 18.93
CA LEU A 105 -6.39 14.79 17.72
C LEU A 105 -7.89 14.41 17.58
N PRO A 106 -8.35 14.00 16.39
CA PRO A 106 -9.77 13.86 16.08
C PRO A 106 -10.53 12.81 16.91
N ASP A 107 -9.84 11.78 17.40
CA ASP A 107 -10.45 10.69 18.16
C ASP A 107 -11.18 11.20 19.42
N PRO A 108 -12.37 10.67 19.76
CA PRO A 108 -13.09 11.07 20.97
C PRO A 108 -12.29 10.98 22.26
N THR A 109 -11.31 10.08 22.36
CA THR A 109 -10.43 9.93 23.53
C THR A 109 -9.36 11.03 23.61
N THR A 110 -9.06 11.73 22.52
CA THR A 110 -7.95 12.69 22.46
C THR A 110 -8.35 14.12 22.09
N GLN A 111 -9.61 14.38 21.75
CA GLN A 111 -10.12 15.73 21.41
C GLN A 111 -9.79 16.84 22.43
N ASN A 112 -9.69 16.50 23.71
CA ASN A 112 -9.28 17.43 24.77
C ASN A 112 -8.09 16.91 25.60
N HIS A 113 -7.30 15.99 25.04
CA HIS A 113 -6.15 15.40 25.69
C HIS A 113 -4.89 15.48 24.82
N TRP A 114 -3.74 15.29 25.45
CA TRP A 114 -2.55 14.89 24.70
C TRP A 114 -2.74 13.47 24.20
N SER A 115 -2.40 13.21 22.93
CA SER A 115 -2.48 11.88 22.31
C SER A 115 -1.69 10.84 23.09
N THR A 116 -0.54 11.24 23.60
CA THR A 116 0.34 10.50 24.51
C THR A 116 0.90 11.47 25.56
N ASN A 117 1.15 11.00 26.77
CA ASN A 117 1.41 11.81 27.94
C ASN A 117 2.12 10.98 29.03
N PRO A 118 3.43 11.21 29.25
CA PRO A 118 4.28 10.46 30.19
C PRO A 118 3.88 10.47 31.68
N VAL A 119 2.76 11.09 32.05
CA VAL A 119 2.27 11.13 33.43
C VAL A 119 0.77 10.83 33.53
N ASN A 120 0.14 10.37 32.46
CA ASN A 120 -1.26 10.01 32.38
C ASN A 120 -1.44 8.52 32.03
N PRO A 121 -1.63 7.61 32.99
CA PRO A 121 -1.64 6.17 32.71
C PRO A 121 -2.89 5.65 31.98
N PHE A 122 -3.80 6.54 31.56
CA PHE A 122 -5.03 6.17 30.86
C PHE A 122 -4.90 6.25 29.34
N ASP A 123 -3.95 7.04 28.85
CA ASP A 123 -3.75 7.23 27.41
C ASP A 123 -3.17 6.00 26.72
N VAL A 124 -2.64 5.02 27.45
CA VAL A 124 -2.34 3.66 26.97
C VAL A 124 -3.46 3.04 26.13
N ASN A 125 -4.72 3.42 26.38
CA ASN A 125 -5.91 2.95 25.69
C ASN A 125 -6.50 3.95 24.67
N TYR A 126 -5.86 5.10 24.46
CA TYR A 126 -6.29 6.05 23.43
C TYR A 126 -5.86 5.54 22.05
N ASP A 127 -6.66 5.84 21.03
CA ASP A 127 -6.37 5.59 19.62
C ASP A 127 -6.46 6.95 18.92
N PRO A 128 -5.39 7.76 18.95
CA PRO A 128 -5.52 9.19 18.67
C PRO A 128 -5.76 9.53 17.19
N ASP A 129 -5.28 8.71 16.27
CA ASP A 129 -5.45 8.84 14.82
C ASP A 129 -6.61 8.01 14.25
N SER A 130 -7.29 7.23 15.08
CA SER A 130 -8.52 6.49 14.75
C SER A 130 -8.33 5.51 13.59
N ASP A 131 -7.21 4.81 13.59
CA ASP A 131 -6.72 3.98 12.49
C ASP A 131 -7.03 2.47 12.66
N GLY A 132 -7.63 2.10 13.81
CA GLY A 132 -8.14 0.77 14.08
C GLY A 132 -9.26 0.29 13.13
N TRP A 133 -9.78 -0.91 13.40
CA TRP A 133 -10.82 -1.54 12.59
C TRP A 133 -12.23 -1.33 13.17
N TYR A 134 -12.88 -0.25 12.72
CA TYR A 134 -14.15 0.25 13.28
C TYR A 134 -15.43 -0.19 12.56
N ASP A 135 -15.34 -0.61 11.30
CA ASP A 135 -16.49 -0.92 10.43
C ASP A 135 -16.79 -2.42 10.33
N ARG A 136 -16.41 -3.18 11.36
CA ARG A 136 -16.53 -4.63 11.39
C ARG A 136 -17.97 -5.15 11.26
N ILE A 137 -18.19 -6.11 10.35
CA ILE A 137 -19.45 -6.81 10.14
C ILE A 137 -19.43 -8.25 10.68
N SER A 138 -20.58 -8.93 10.60
CA SER A 138 -20.76 -10.26 11.21
C SER A 138 -19.96 -11.38 10.55
N PHE A 139 -19.47 -11.16 9.33
CA PHE A 139 -18.76 -12.15 8.53
C PHE A 139 -17.25 -12.01 8.60
N ASP A 140 -16.78 -10.89 9.16
CA ASP A 140 -15.36 -10.56 9.21
C ASP A 140 -14.55 -11.59 9.98
N ILE A 141 -13.43 -11.97 9.39
CA ILE A 141 -12.45 -12.90 9.91
C ILE A 141 -11.16 -12.10 10.17
N PRO A 142 -10.86 -11.76 11.44
CA PRO A 142 -9.60 -11.12 11.78
C PRO A 142 -8.39 -11.97 11.39
N ALA A 143 -7.33 -11.29 10.97
CA ALA A 143 -6.06 -11.91 10.65
C ALA A 143 -5.45 -12.62 11.87
N GLU A 144 -4.55 -13.57 11.63
CA GLU A 144 -3.75 -14.16 12.70
C GLU A 144 -2.90 -13.07 13.36
N GLN A 145 -2.90 -13.01 14.69
CA GLN A 145 -2.20 -11.96 15.44
C GLN A 145 -0.80 -12.44 15.81
N GLY A 146 0.21 -11.58 15.68
CA GLY A 146 1.60 -11.98 15.88
C GLY A 146 2.58 -10.82 15.82
N THR A 147 3.84 -11.14 15.57
CA THR A 147 4.92 -10.15 15.43
C THR A 147 5.74 -10.45 14.19
N TRP A 148 6.09 -9.41 13.47
CA TRP A 148 7.02 -9.45 12.35
C TRP A 148 8.46 -9.26 12.82
N ASN A 149 9.38 -10.04 12.26
CA ASN A 149 10.81 -9.82 12.42
C ASN A 149 11.54 -10.28 11.17
N GLU A 150 12.26 -9.37 10.50
CA GLU A 150 12.97 -9.64 9.25
C GLU A 150 12.04 -10.29 8.19
N ARG A 151 10.84 -9.71 7.99
CA ARG A 151 9.78 -10.20 7.08
C ARG A 151 9.32 -11.64 7.33
N GLN A 152 9.46 -12.10 8.58
CA GLN A 152 8.94 -13.38 9.03
C GLN A 152 7.91 -13.20 10.13
N PHE A 153 6.69 -13.66 9.88
CA PHE A 153 5.61 -13.59 10.83
C PHE A 153 5.71 -14.71 11.88
N THR A 154 5.61 -14.34 13.16
CA THR A 154 5.50 -15.29 14.28
C THR A 154 4.16 -15.12 14.97
N PRO A 155 3.26 -16.13 14.90
CA PRO A 155 1.97 -16.08 15.57
C PRO A 155 2.08 -15.98 17.10
N SER A 156 1.29 -15.09 17.69
CA SER A 156 1.16 -14.94 19.15
C SER A 156 0.21 -15.98 19.77
N GLY A 157 -0.70 -16.55 18.95
CA GLY A 157 -1.80 -17.40 19.40
C GLY A 157 -2.97 -16.63 20.04
N VAL A 158 -2.93 -15.30 20.06
CA VAL A 158 -4.07 -14.45 20.42
C VAL A 158 -5.13 -14.58 19.33
N ILE A 159 -6.39 -14.76 19.74
CA ILE A 159 -7.52 -14.90 18.82
C ILE A 159 -8.49 -13.74 19.05
N ILE A 160 -8.63 -12.89 18.04
CA ILE A 160 -9.70 -11.91 17.97
C ILE A 160 -10.97 -12.63 17.50
N GLN A 161 -12.07 -12.43 18.21
CA GLN A 161 -13.33 -13.10 17.86
C GLN A 161 -13.96 -12.46 16.62
N ASN A 162 -14.39 -13.30 15.68
CA ASN A 162 -15.17 -12.88 14.52
C ASN A 162 -16.46 -12.15 14.94
N GLY A 163 -16.90 -11.25 14.07
CA GLY A 163 -18.18 -10.55 14.21
C GLY A 163 -18.07 -9.04 14.39
N ILE A 164 -19.20 -8.42 14.71
CA ILE A 164 -19.34 -6.97 14.84
C ILE A 164 -18.63 -6.47 16.10
N GLY A 165 -17.94 -5.34 15.98
CA GLY A 165 -17.45 -4.55 17.09
C GLY A 165 -16.11 -3.90 16.78
N ASP A 166 -15.93 -2.69 17.29
CA ASP A 166 -14.77 -1.85 17.01
C ASP A 166 -13.50 -2.45 17.65
N LEU A 167 -12.39 -2.36 16.91
CA LEU A 167 -11.04 -2.67 17.39
C LEU A 167 -10.19 -1.40 17.29
N PRO A 168 -10.15 -0.55 18.33
CA PRO A 168 -9.23 0.56 18.36
C PRO A 168 -7.79 0.04 18.37
N PHE A 169 -6.89 0.72 17.66
CA PHE A 169 -5.47 0.44 17.66
C PHE A 169 -4.80 1.43 18.61
N THR A 170 -4.75 1.02 19.88
CA THR A 170 -4.44 1.96 20.95
C THR A 170 -2.94 2.24 21.05
N ASN A 171 -2.55 3.29 21.78
CA ASN A 171 -1.14 3.65 22.02
C ASN A 171 -0.24 2.48 22.47
N ILE A 172 -0.74 1.53 23.27
CA ILE A 172 0.06 0.33 23.61
C ILE A 172 0.23 -0.62 22.43
N MET A 173 -0.78 -0.76 21.57
CA MET A 173 -0.69 -1.60 20.37
C MET A 173 0.26 -0.97 19.35
N GLU A 174 0.14 0.35 19.19
CA GLU A 174 1.05 1.20 18.44
C GLU A 174 2.51 1.01 18.89
N TYR A 175 2.76 1.19 20.19
CA TYR A 175 4.08 1.01 20.79
C TYR A 175 4.65 -0.40 20.58
N LEU A 176 3.81 -1.44 20.64
CA LEU A 176 4.21 -2.83 20.46
C LEU A 176 4.50 -3.20 19.00
N ASN A 177 3.86 -2.53 18.03
CA ASN A 177 4.10 -2.72 16.60
C ASN A 177 5.15 -1.75 16.05
N GLY A 178 5.53 -0.72 16.81
CA GLY A 178 6.53 0.27 16.41
C GLY A 178 5.98 1.40 15.55
N THR A 179 4.66 1.48 15.42
CA THR A 179 3.89 2.46 14.67
C THR A 179 3.73 3.77 15.45
N ARG A 180 3.06 4.76 14.85
CA ARG A 180 2.99 6.15 15.32
C ARG A 180 1.56 6.57 15.64
N PRO A 181 1.25 6.95 16.91
CA PRO A 181 -0.12 7.23 17.33
C PRO A 181 -0.61 8.62 16.87
N ASP A 182 0.15 9.27 15.98
CA ASP A 182 -0.16 10.55 15.38
C ASP A 182 -0.21 10.46 13.84
N SER A 183 -0.25 9.23 13.31
CA SER A 183 -0.18 8.91 11.88
C SER A 183 -0.79 7.53 11.66
N ASN A 184 -1.94 7.48 10.99
CA ASN A 184 -2.68 6.24 10.71
C ASN A 184 -2.03 5.28 9.70
N ASP A 185 -0.80 5.55 9.29
CA ASP A 185 -0.08 4.89 8.18
C ASP A 185 1.42 5.21 8.40
N SER A 186 2.11 4.29 9.07
CA SER A 186 3.44 4.52 9.62
C SER A 186 4.58 4.27 8.63
N ASP A 187 4.39 3.35 7.68
CA ASP A 187 5.33 3.08 6.58
C ASP A 187 4.97 3.80 5.26
N SER A 188 3.85 4.50 5.24
CA SER A 188 3.40 5.39 4.15
C SER A 188 3.01 4.64 2.89
N ASP A 189 2.41 3.46 3.02
CA ASP A 189 2.05 2.59 1.92
C ASP A 189 0.55 2.54 1.61
N ALA A 190 -0.30 3.17 2.44
CA ALA A 190 -1.71 3.37 2.15
C ALA A 190 -1.87 4.43 1.04
N ILE A 191 -1.42 4.10 -0.18
CA ILE A 191 -1.22 5.03 -1.29
C ILE A 191 -2.31 5.03 -2.36
N THR A 192 -3.17 4.02 -2.34
CA THR A 192 -4.15 3.77 -3.40
C THR A 192 -5.37 4.66 -3.32
N TYR A 193 -6.20 4.65 -4.37
CA TYR A 193 -7.40 5.47 -4.45
C TYR A 193 -8.65 4.70 -4.85
N ASN A 194 -9.74 4.96 -4.13
CA ASN A 194 -11.07 4.46 -4.47
C ASN A 194 -11.71 5.35 -5.54
N THR A 195 -11.88 4.80 -6.74
CA THR A 195 -12.45 5.53 -7.88
C THR A 195 -13.86 5.05 -8.23
N VAL A 196 -14.84 5.94 -8.17
CA VAL A 196 -16.23 5.62 -8.52
C VAL A 196 -16.57 6.19 -9.88
N VAL A 197 -16.89 5.32 -10.83
CA VAL A 197 -17.23 5.69 -12.22
C VAL A 197 -18.71 5.40 -12.49
N THR A 198 -19.40 6.32 -13.15
CA THR A 198 -20.79 6.10 -13.60
C THR A 198 -20.98 6.61 -15.02
N GLY A 199 -21.27 5.69 -15.94
CA GLY A 199 -21.47 6.02 -17.35
C GLY A 199 -20.21 6.57 -18.04
N GLY A 200 -19.03 6.05 -17.68
CA GLY A 200 -17.73 6.48 -18.22
C GLY A 200 -17.25 7.84 -17.68
N ILE A 201 -17.82 8.33 -16.57
CA ILE A 201 -17.43 9.59 -15.94
C ILE A 201 -17.13 9.34 -14.47
N VAL A 202 -15.97 9.79 -14.02
CA VAL A 202 -15.53 9.76 -12.62
C VAL A 202 -16.44 10.63 -11.76
N GLN A 203 -16.91 10.09 -10.65
CA GLN A 203 -17.79 10.75 -9.68
C GLN A 203 -17.04 11.12 -8.39
N SER A 204 -16.12 10.25 -7.97
CA SER A 204 -15.22 10.45 -6.82
C SER A 204 -13.92 9.70 -7.07
N HIS A 205 -12.86 10.21 -6.46
CA HIS A 205 -11.52 9.64 -6.46
C HIS A 205 -10.85 10.11 -5.17
N ASP A 206 -11.00 9.29 -4.14
CA ASP A 206 -10.60 9.62 -2.77
C ASP A 206 -9.55 8.61 -2.31
N ARG A 207 -8.56 9.09 -1.55
CA ARG A 207 -7.49 8.28 -0.99
C ARG A 207 -8.07 7.11 -0.19
N ASP A 208 -7.57 5.92 -0.44
CA ASP A 208 -7.87 4.75 0.36
C ASP A 208 -6.93 4.70 1.58
N TYR A 209 -7.53 4.51 2.75
CA TYR A 209 -6.84 4.31 4.02
C TYR A 209 -7.10 2.90 4.56
N ASN A 210 -7.34 1.95 3.66
CA ASN A 210 -7.56 0.57 4.05
C ASN A 210 -6.30 -0.02 4.68
N LEU A 211 -5.10 0.25 4.18
CA LEU A 211 -3.84 -0.13 4.84
C LEU A 211 -3.44 0.84 5.96
N SER A 212 -4.38 1.16 6.85
CA SER A 212 -4.00 1.85 8.09
C SER A 212 -3.36 0.88 9.08
N ASP A 213 -2.46 1.35 9.94
CA ASP A 213 -1.64 0.47 10.79
C ASP A 213 -2.51 -0.55 11.57
N GLY A 214 -3.61 -0.09 12.17
CA GLY A 214 -4.57 -0.94 12.86
C GLY A 214 -5.30 -1.95 11.96
N ARG A 215 -5.64 -1.60 10.72
CA ARG A 215 -6.28 -2.52 9.76
C ARG A 215 -5.30 -3.54 9.23
N GLU A 216 -4.07 -3.15 8.96
CA GLU A 216 -3.01 -4.07 8.61
C GLU A 216 -2.83 -5.14 9.67
N VAL A 217 -2.75 -4.76 10.95
CA VAL A 217 -2.61 -5.74 12.03
C VAL A 217 -3.87 -6.59 12.22
N PHE A 218 -5.06 -5.99 12.21
CA PHE A 218 -6.30 -6.70 12.58
C PHE A 218 -7.00 -7.42 11.42
N LYS A 219 -6.97 -6.85 10.22
CA LYS A 219 -7.74 -7.30 9.05
C LYS A 219 -6.89 -8.06 8.05
N TYR A 220 -5.74 -7.52 7.65
CA TYR A 220 -4.93 -8.09 6.57
C TYR A 220 -3.82 -9.01 7.09
N GLY A 221 -3.29 -8.73 8.26
CA GLY A 221 -2.14 -9.41 8.86
C GLY A 221 -0.79 -9.01 8.27
N SER A 222 -0.72 -7.91 7.51
CA SER A 222 0.53 -7.29 7.04
C SER A 222 1.29 -6.62 8.20
N ASN A 223 2.47 -6.12 7.90
CA ASN A 223 3.36 -5.44 8.83
C ASN A 223 3.27 -3.92 8.61
N PRO A 224 2.68 -3.15 9.55
CA PRO A 224 2.42 -1.70 9.37
C PRO A 224 3.68 -0.80 9.43
N MET A 225 4.84 -1.40 9.30
CA MET A 225 6.15 -0.75 9.36
C MET A 225 7.03 -1.15 8.17
N ASP A 226 6.48 -1.88 7.20
CA ASP A 226 7.18 -2.42 6.05
C ASP A 226 6.23 -2.54 4.85
N ASN A 227 6.38 -1.64 3.88
CA ASN A 227 5.53 -1.50 2.69
C ASN A 227 5.65 -2.62 1.64
N ASP A 228 6.18 -3.77 2.04
CA ASP A 228 6.45 -5.02 1.31
C ASP A 228 6.75 -6.07 2.39
N SER A 229 5.69 -6.48 3.08
CA SER A 229 5.69 -7.20 4.35
C SER A 229 6.42 -8.53 4.30
N ASP A 230 6.36 -9.24 3.17
CA ASP A 230 7.01 -10.53 2.97
C ASP A 230 8.29 -10.46 2.13
N GLY A 231 8.49 -9.35 1.42
CA GLY A 231 9.73 -9.04 0.74
C GLY A 231 9.89 -9.66 -0.63
N ASP A 232 8.80 -9.94 -1.30
CA ASP A 232 8.80 -10.45 -2.67
C ASP A 232 8.79 -9.35 -3.74
N MET A 233 8.97 -8.09 -3.34
CA MET A 233 9.00 -6.92 -4.22
C MET A 233 7.68 -6.60 -4.92
N LEU A 234 6.57 -7.21 -4.51
CA LEU A 234 5.24 -6.63 -4.68
C LEU A 234 4.92 -5.84 -3.40
N PRO A 235 4.54 -4.56 -3.50
CA PRO A 235 4.18 -3.81 -2.31
C PRO A 235 2.79 -4.20 -1.80
N ASP A 236 2.58 -4.14 -0.49
CA ASP A 236 1.35 -4.56 0.18
C ASP A 236 0.10 -3.88 -0.41
N TRP A 237 0.21 -2.60 -0.80
CA TRP A 237 -0.89 -1.86 -1.43
C TRP A 237 -1.28 -2.41 -2.80
N TYR A 238 -0.32 -2.90 -3.59
CA TYR A 238 -0.59 -3.50 -4.89
C TYR A 238 -1.30 -4.84 -4.70
N GLU A 239 -0.81 -5.64 -3.76
CA GLU A 239 -1.40 -6.92 -3.40
C GLU A 239 -2.79 -6.78 -2.79
N TYR A 240 -3.01 -5.73 -1.98
CA TYR A 240 -4.32 -5.33 -1.50
C TYR A 240 -5.32 -5.10 -2.64
N GLU A 241 -4.96 -4.26 -3.62
CA GLU A 241 -5.85 -3.94 -4.74
C GLU A 241 -6.12 -5.16 -5.64
N LYS A 242 -5.14 -6.04 -5.86
CA LYS A 242 -5.28 -7.21 -6.75
C LYS A 242 -5.90 -8.42 -6.06
N GLY A 243 -5.54 -8.67 -4.81
CA GLY A 243 -5.81 -9.91 -4.09
C GLY A 243 -7.01 -9.85 -3.15
N TRP A 244 -7.21 -8.72 -2.45
CA TRP A 244 -8.14 -8.69 -1.33
C TRP A 244 -9.60 -8.95 -1.74
N ASN A 245 -10.21 -9.94 -1.09
CA ASN A 245 -11.61 -10.29 -1.30
C ASN A 245 -12.43 -10.12 -0.02
N GLU A 246 -13.14 -8.99 0.05
CA GLU A 246 -14.03 -8.62 1.16
C GLU A 246 -15.15 -9.65 1.43
N SER A 247 -15.48 -10.55 0.49
CA SER A 247 -16.53 -11.54 0.72
C SER A 247 -16.08 -12.71 1.60
N ASN A 248 -14.77 -12.92 1.74
CA ASN A 248 -14.20 -14.03 2.51
C ASN A 248 -12.92 -13.67 3.28
N ASP A 249 -12.56 -12.38 3.35
CA ASP A 249 -11.38 -11.83 4.03
C ASP A 249 -10.10 -12.60 3.69
N ASN A 250 -9.80 -12.68 2.39
CA ASN A 250 -8.70 -13.47 1.88
C ASN A 250 -8.10 -12.85 0.62
N PHE A 251 -6.78 -12.95 0.49
CA PHE A 251 -6.00 -12.53 -0.65
C PHE A 251 -5.95 -13.56 -1.80
N SER A 252 -6.43 -14.78 -1.57
CA SER A 252 -6.61 -15.80 -2.61
C SER A 252 -8.07 -15.90 -3.06
N SER A 253 -8.28 -15.87 -4.37
CA SER A 253 -9.61 -15.99 -4.97
C SER A 253 -9.62 -16.86 -6.23
N GLN A 254 -10.75 -17.55 -6.47
CA GLN A 254 -10.97 -18.21 -7.76
C GLN A 254 -11.39 -17.18 -8.82
N ARG A 255 -10.67 -17.15 -9.96
CA ARG A 255 -10.86 -16.19 -11.05
C ARG A 255 -10.85 -16.90 -12.42
N TYR A 256 -11.68 -16.43 -13.34
CA TYR A 256 -11.75 -16.93 -14.72
C TYR A 256 -10.74 -16.17 -15.60
N VAL A 257 -9.46 -16.46 -15.42
CA VAL A 257 -8.36 -15.71 -16.05
C VAL A 257 -7.38 -16.60 -16.80
N GLU A 258 -7.31 -17.90 -16.49
CA GLU A 258 -6.32 -18.84 -17.05
C GLU A 258 -6.49 -19.07 -18.57
N VAL A 259 -5.60 -18.53 -19.39
CA VAL A 259 -5.58 -18.67 -20.85
C VAL A 259 -5.44 -20.14 -21.25
N GLN A 260 -6.44 -20.65 -21.97
CA GLN A 260 -6.38 -22.00 -22.53
C GLN A 260 -5.72 -21.97 -23.91
N TRP A 261 -4.40 -22.10 -23.94
CA TRP A 261 -3.60 -22.18 -25.17
C TRP A 261 -3.97 -23.38 -26.04
N ILE A 262 -4.02 -23.18 -27.36
CA ILE A 262 -4.31 -24.25 -28.33
C ILE A 262 -3.23 -24.37 -29.40
N ASP A 263 -3.18 -25.54 -30.03
CA ASP A 263 -2.60 -25.69 -31.36
C ASP A 263 -3.58 -25.17 -32.42
N PRO A 264 -3.25 -24.09 -33.16
CA PRO A 264 -4.15 -23.53 -34.16
C PRO A 264 -4.45 -24.50 -35.32
N ALA A 265 -3.61 -25.51 -35.56
CA ALA A 265 -3.86 -26.51 -36.60
C ALA A 265 -4.90 -27.56 -36.20
N THR A 266 -5.03 -27.84 -34.90
CA THR A 266 -5.90 -28.93 -34.40
C THR A 266 -7.04 -28.45 -33.50
N GLY A 267 -6.94 -27.24 -32.93
CA GLY A 267 -7.87 -26.70 -31.95
C GLY A 267 -7.79 -27.36 -30.58
N VAL A 268 -6.75 -28.19 -30.33
CA VAL A 268 -6.57 -28.93 -29.09
C VAL A 268 -5.67 -28.14 -28.15
N GLN A 269 -5.96 -28.22 -26.84
CA GLN A 269 -5.17 -27.58 -25.80
C GLN A 269 -3.69 -27.98 -25.87
N CYS A 270 -2.84 -27.00 -25.61
CA CYS A 270 -1.39 -27.15 -25.59
C CYS A 270 -0.90 -28.12 -24.52
N THR A 271 0.07 -28.91 -24.92
CA THR A 271 0.80 -29.88 -24.09
C THR A 271 2.25 -29.93 -24.57
N SER A 272 3.13 -30.61 -23.82
CA SER A 272 4.54 -30.77 -24.19
C SER A 272 4.79 -31.43 -25.55
N ASP A 273 3.82 -32.15 -26.12
CA ASP A 273 3.93 -32.83 -27.41
C ASP A 273 3.38 -31.98 -28.58
N THR A 274 2.96 -30.75 -28.30
CA THR A 274 2.31 -29.87 -29.28
C THR A 274 3.34 -29.20 -30.18
N THR A 275 2.99 -28.99 -31.46
CA THR A 275 3.92 -28.43 -32.46
C THR A 275 3.91 -26.90 -32.50
N SER A 276 2.81 -26.26 -32.08
CA SER A 276 2.67 -24.81 -31.99
C SER A 276 1.60 -24.48 -30.98
N CYS A 277 1.80 -23.43 -30.19
CA CYS A 277 0.85 -22.96 -29.19
C CYS A 277 0.53 -21.50 -29.41
N ARG A 278 -0.76 -21.15 -29.35
CA ARG A 278 -1.25 -19.77 -29.45
C ARG A 278 -2.33 -19.51 -28.40
N PRO A 279 -2.41 -18.28 -27.85
CA PRO A 279 -3.40 -17.89 -26.86
C PRO A 279 -4.72 -17.54 -27.57
N LEU A 280 -5.28 -18.49 -28.32
CA LEU A 280 -6.45 -18.28 -29.17
C LEU A 280 -7.45 -19.42 -28.99
N SER A 281 -8.65 -19.25 -29.54
CA SER A 281 -9.63 -20.32 -29.70
C SER A 281 -10.11 -20.42 -31.14
N ILE A 282 -10.71 -21.56 -31.50
CA ILE A 282 -11.29 -21.77 -32.84
C ILE A 282 -12.81 -21.71 -32.75
N ASN A 283 -13.42 -20.76 -33.45
CA ASN A 283 -14.87 -20.64 -33.55
C ASN A 283 -15.32 -20.67 -35.01
N GLY A 284 -15.66 -21.88 -35.49
CA GLY A 284 -15.96 -22.09 -36.90
C GLY A 284 -14.69 -21.96 -37.74
N ASP A 285 -14.67 -20.94 -38.61
CA ASP A 285 -13.52 -20.63 -39.47
C ASP A 285 -12.63 -19.50 -38.90
N ASN A 286 -13.04 -18.88 -37.78
CA ASN A 286 -12.35 -17.73 -37.19
C ASN A 286 -11.39 -18.13 -36.07
N LEU A 287 -10.30 -17.40 -35.93
CA LEU A 287 -9.44 -17.42 -34.75
C LEU A 287 -9.98 -16.39 -33.75
N SER A 288 -10.60 -16.84 -32.67
CA SER A 288 -11.20 -15.97 -31.65
C SER A 288 -10.30 -15.85 -30.43
N ARG A 289 -10.61 -14.91 -29.53
CA ARG A 289 -9.99 -14.79 -28.20
C ARG A 289 -9.92 -16.13 -27.46
N PRO A 290 -8.92 -16.34 -26.60
CA PRO A 290 -8.78 -17.58 -25.85
C PRO A 290 -10.01 -17.83 -24.98
N VAL A 291 -10.27 -19.11 -24.72
CA VAL A 291 -11.20 -19.48 -23.65
C VAL A 291 -10.43 -19.35 -22.33
N LEU A 292 -11.03 -18.72 -21.33
CA LEU A 292 -10.43 -18.59 -20.00
C LEU A 292 -10.93 -19.70 -19.06
N GLY A 293 -9.99 -20.28 -18.31
CA GLY A 293 -10.16 -21.30 -17.29
C GLY A 293 -10.30 -20.68 -15.89
N LEU A 294 -10.80 -21.48 -14.96
CA LEU A 294 -10.91 -21.09 -13.55
C LEU A 294 -9.66 -21.52 -12.80
N THR A 295 -8.90 -20.57 -12.27
CA THR A 295 -7.71 -20.81 -11.46
C THR A 295 -7.81 -20.12 -10.11
N TRP A 296 -6.86 -20.38 -9.22
CA TRP A 296 -6.62 -19.55 -8.04
C TRP A 296 -5.62 -18.46 -8.40
N ALA A 297 -5.93 -17.23 -8.04
CA ALA A 297 -5.01 -16.10 -8.04
C ALA A 297 -4.81 -15.64 -6.60
N THR A 298 -3.55 -15.38 -6.22
CA THR A 298 -3.14 -14.97 -4.87
C THR A 298 -2.19 -13.78 -4.99
N PHE A 299 -2.44 -12.77 -4.16
CA PHE A 299 -1.60 -11.59 -3.93
C PHE A 299 -1.71 -11.28 -2.43
N ASP A 300 -1.03 -12.06 -1.59
CA ASP A 300 -1.08 -12.06 -0.14
C ASP A 300 0.26 -11.51 0.38
N PRO A 301 0.26 -10.32 1.03
CA PRO A 301 1.47 -9.62 1.49
C PRO A 301 2.24 -10.33 2.62
N ARG A 302 1.97 -11.61 2.82
CA ARG A 302 2.52 -12.47 3.86
C ARG A 302 3.07 -13.77 3.26
N ASP A 303 2.90 -14.00 1.96
CA ASP A 303 3.34 -15.20 1.24
C ASP A 303 4.25 -14.83 0.06
N PRO A 304 5.58 -14.76 0.27
CA PRO A 304 6.53 -14.20 -0.71
C PRO A 304 6.74 -15.10 -1.95
N LEU A 305 5.98 -16.18 -2.05
CA LEU A 305 6.02 -17.10 -3.18
C LEU A 305 5.03 -16.71 -4.26
N ASP A 306 4.03 -15.89 -3.97
CA ASP A 306 2.98 -15.56 -4.92
C ASP A 306 3.40 -14.50 -5.96
N ALA A 307 4.44 -13.69 -5.72
CA ALA A 307 5.16 -12.97 -6.77
C ALA A 307 5.59 -13.85 -7.97
N ASN A 308 5.80 -15.14 -7.72
CA ASN A 308 6.20 -16.12 -8.75
C ASN A 308 5.01 -16.90 -9.34
N GLN A 309 3.78 -16.60 -8.93
CA GLN A 309 2.58 -17.16 -9.55
C GLN A 309 2.29 -16.44 -10.86
N ASP A 310 1.60 -17.16 -11.75
CA ASP A 310 1.16 -16.73 -13.07
C ASP A 310 -0.26 -17.31 -13.24
N PRO A 311 -1.26 -16.63 -12.67
CA PRO A 311 -2.61 -17.17 -12.59
C PRO A 311 -3.33 -17.15 -13.95
N ASP A 312 -3.07 -16.17 -14.80
CA ASP A 312 -3.72 -16.04 -16.10
C ASP A 312 -2.99 -16.79 -17.24
N GLN A 313 -1.78 -17.30 -17.02
CA GLN A 313 -1.03 -18.12 -17.96
C GLN A 313 -0.79 -17.44 -19.31
N ASP A 314 -0.39 -16.17 -19.30
CA ASP A 314 -0.15 -15.35 -20.49
C ASP A 314 1.33 -15.29 -20.93
N GLY A 315 2.20 -16.11 -20.33
CA GLY A 315 3.60 -16.23 -20.70
C GLY A 315 3.85 -16.89 -22.07
N ASN A 316 4.95 -17.64 -22.19
CA ASN A 316 5.42 -18.14 -23.48
C ASN A 316 5.45 -19.67 -23.59
N TRP A 317 4.86 -20.20 -24.66
CA TRP A 317 5.10 -21.57 -25.11
C TRP A 317 6.16 -21.65 -26.20
N ASP A 318 7.37 -22.11 -25.86
CA ASP A 318 8.42 -22.41 -26.84
C ASP A 318 8.27 -23.84 -27.37
N CYS A 319 7.69 -23.98 -28.57
CA CYS A 319 7.60 -25.25 -29.29
C CYS A 319 8.70 -25.44 -30.36
N SER A 320 9.76 -24.64 -30.36
CA SER A 320 10.85 -24.74 -31.35
C SER A 320 11.75 -25.97 -31.12
N GLY A 321 11.73 -26.52 -29.90
CA GLY A 321 12.49 -27.67 -29.46
C GLY A 321 11.88 -29.03 -29.83
N ALA A 322 12.34 -30.07 -29.13
CA ALA A 322 11.77 -31.42 -29.25
C ALA A 322 10.47 -31.59 -28.46
N THR A 323 10.26 -30.72 -27.46
CA THR A 323 9.09 -30.61 -26.59
C THR A 323 8.69 -29.14 -26.54
N CYS A 324 7.40 -28.88 -26.39
CA CYS A 324 6.91 -27.54 -26.13
C CYS A 324 6.96 -27.26 -24.62
N GLU A 325 7.56 -26.13 -24.23
CA GLU A 325 7.79 -25.77 -22.83
C GLU A 325 7.17 -24.40 -22.54
N TYR A 326 6.49 -24.28 -21.41
CA TYR A 326 5.89 -23.03 -20.95
C TYR A 326 6.86 -22.30 -20.01
N THR A 327 7.04 -21.00 -20.25
CA THR A 327 7.73 -20.06 -19.37
C THR A 327 6.71 -19.07 -18.87
N ALA A 328 6.60 -18.95 -17.54
CA ALA A 328 5.62 -18.08 -16.90
C ALA A 328 5.94 -16.60 -17.10
N TYR A 329 4.90 -15.77 -17.08
CA TYR A 329 4.98 -14.34 -16.86
C TYR A 329 4.33 -14.08 -15.50
N THR A 330 5.16 -13.88 -14.48
CA THR A 330 4.66 -13.93 -13.10
C THR A 330 4.13 -12.59 -12.64
N ASN A 331 3.35 -12.57 -11.56
CA ASN A 331 2.87 -11.35 -10.89
C ASN A 331 3.96 -10.28 -10.74
N PHE A 332 5.18 -10.68 -10.34
CA PHE A 332 6.37 -9.80 -10.27
C PHE A 332 6.77 -9.25 -11.64
N MET A 333 6.87 -10.13 -12.65
CA MET A 333 7.27 -9.74 -14.00
C MET A 333 6.28 -8.76 -14.63
N GLU A 334 5.00 -8.90 -14.32
CA GLU A 334 3.92 -8.04 -14.77
C GLU A 334 3.93 -6.67 -14.10
N PHE A 335 4.06 -6.62 -12.77
CA PHE A 335 4.14 -5.36 -12.01
C PHE A 335 5.30 -4.47 -12.49
N PHE A 336 6.45 -5.06 -12.83
CA PHE A 336 7.59 -4.33 -13.40
C PHE A 336 7.56 -4.26 -14.92
N ALA A 337 6.63 -4.93 -15.58
CA ALA A 337 6.58 -5.25 -16.99
C ALA A 337 7.97 -5.64 -17.52
N ILE A 338 8.54 -6.78 -17.13
CA ILE A 338 9.92 -7.20 -17.45
C ILE A 338 9.98 -8.70 -17.81
N THR A 339 10.81 -9.09 -18.78
CA THR A 339 11.04 -10.53 -19.11
C THR A 339 12.50 -10.96 -19.07
N ASN A 340 13.40 -10.05 -18.67
CA ASN A 340 14.83 -10.33 -18.62
C ASN A 340 15.14 -11.37 -17.55
N PRO A 341 15.66 -12.55 -17.90
CA PRO A 341 15.88 -13.66 -16.97
C PRO A 341 16.96 -13.41 -15.91
N ASN A 342 17.64 -12.25 -15.95
CA ASN A 342 18.57 -11.83 -14.91
C ASN A 342 17.91 -10.89 -13.87
N LEU A 343 16.65 -10.51 -14.09
CA LEU A 343 15.90 -9.51 -13.33
C LEU A 343 14.40 -9.86 -13.18
N ASP A 344 14.01 -11.09 -13.51
CA ASP A 344 12.62 -11.59 -13.60
C ASP A 344 12.06 -12.14 -12.28
N SER A 345 12.81 -12.00 -11.18
CA SER A 345 12.35 -12.38 -9.85
C SER A 345 13.06 -11.56 -8.79
N PRO A 346 12.53 -11.50 -7.56
CA PRO A 346 13.16 -10.76 -6.47
C PRO A 346 14.58 -11.23 -6.16
N ASP A 347 14.80 -12.55 -6.21
CA ASP A 347 16.13 -13.15 -6.05
C ASP A 347 17.07 -12.77 -7.19
N SER A 348 16.60 -12.83 -8.44
CA SER A 348 17.37 -12.40 -9.62
C SER A 348 17.81 -10.93 -9.48
N VAL A 349 16.90 -10.04 -9.08
CA VAL A 349 17.21 -8.61 -8.86
C VAL A 349 18.25 -8.41 -7.77
N ARG A 350 18.07 -9.01 -6.60
CA ARG A 350 19.01 -8.84 -5.47
C ARG A 350 20.40 -9.44 -5.77
N LEU A 351 20.47 -10.46 -6.62
CA LEU A 351 21.72 -11.11 -7.03
C LEU A 351 22.39 -10.45 -8.25
N SER A 352 21.67 -9.62 -9.01
CA SER A 352 22.17 -8.94 -10.21
C SER A 352 23.36 -8.01 -9.91
N GLY A 353 23.40 -7.43 -8.70
CA GLY A 353 24.37 -6.41 -8.32
C GLY A 353 24.04 -5.01 -8.86
N GLU A 354 22.84 -4.82 -9.43
CA GLU A 354 22.38 -3.51 -9.87
C GLU A 354 22.24 -2.54 -8.70
N THR A 355 22.39 -1.25 -9.01
CA THR A 355 22.40 -0.18 -7.99
C THR A 355 21.51 0.98 -8.38
N TRP A 356 20.79 1.51 -7.40
CA TRP A 356 20.05 2.76 -7.50
C TRP A 356 20.64 3.78 -6.52
N ASN A 357 20.96 4.99 -7.00
CA ASN A 357 21.59 6.06 -6.20
C ASN A 357 22.85 5.63 -5.40
N GLY A 358 23.61 4.67 -5.93
CA GLY A 358 24.84 4.17 -5.33
C GLY A 358 24.66 3.11 -4.23
N SER A 359 23.41 2.70 -3.97
CA SER A 359 23.07 1.57 -3.09
C SER A 359 22.66 0.36 -3.92
N LEU A 360 22.90 -0.85 -3.41
CA LEU A 360 22.36 -2.07 -4.03
C LEU A 360 20.84 -2.03 -3.97
N ILE A 361 20.19 -2.54 -5.02
CA ILE A 361 18.74 -2.69 -5.07
C ILE A 361 18.32 -3.86 -4.17
N THR A 362 17.52 -3.58 -3.14
CA THR A 362 16.93 -4.58 -2.24
C THR A 362 15.42 -4.50 -2.15
N GLU A 363 14.84 -3.35 -2.48
CA GLU A 363 13.41 -3.04 -2.38
C GLU A 363 12.76 -2.82 -3.75
N TRP A 364 11.44 -3.06 -3.83
CA TRP A 364 10.64 -2.88 -5.04
C TRP A 364 10.76 -1.46 -5.60
N TRP A 365 10.66 -0.42 -4.76
CA TRP A 365 10.66 0.97 -5.20
C TRP A 365 12.02 1.39 -5.78
N GLN A 366 13.11 0.79 -5.29
CA GLN A 366 14.45 1.01 -5.86
C GLN A 366 14.55 0.37 -7.24
N PHE A 367 13.97 -0.82 -7.41
CA PHE A 367 13.97 -1.53 -8.67
C PHE A 367 13.09 -0.83 -9.71
N ARG A 368 11.87 -0.42 -9.33
CA ARG A 368 10.97 0.40 -10.15
C ARG A 368 11.67 1.68 -10.61
N ALA A 369 12.29 2.41 -9.67
CA ALA A 369 13.02 3.64 -9.99
C ALA A 369 14.20 3.41 -10.94
N TYR A 370 14.94 2.31 -10.75
CA TYR A 370 16.02 1.90 -11.64
C TYR A 370 15.55 1.59 -13.07
N LEU A 371 14.46 0.82 -13.21
CA LEU A 371 13.92 0.42 -14.52
C LEU A 371 13.36 1.62 -15.29
N LEU A 372 12.62 2.50 -14.62
CA LEU A 372 11.95 3.63 -15.24
C LEU A 372 12.84 4.88 -15.32
N GLY A 373 13.97 4.90 -14.61
CA GLY A 373 14.86 6.05 -14.51
C GLY A 373 14.23 7.23 -13.77
N LEU A 374 13.42 6.97 -12.73
CA LEU A 374 12.67 8.01 -12.02
C LEU A 374 13.59 9.05 -11.39
N GLY A 375 13.33 10.33 -11.63
CA GLY A 375 14.13 11.45 -11.14
C GLY A 375 15.45 11.68 -11.90
N GLU A 376 15.79 10.86 -12.90
CA GLU A 376 16.95 11.07 -13.74
C GLU A 376 16.64 12.05 -14.90
N PRO A 377 17.64 12.78 -15.43
CA PRO A 377 17.42 13.73 -16.53
C PRO A 377 16.84 13.14 -17.82
N ASN A 378 16.91 11.81 -17.97
CA ASN A 378 16.41 11.05 -19.12
C ASN A 378 15.19 10.18 -18.79
N GLU A 379 14.53 10.39 -17.65
CA GLU A 379 13.30 9.69 -17.24
C GLU A 379 12.28 9.62 -18.39
N ASP A 380 12.09 10.75 -19.10
CA ASP A 380 11.18 10.82 -20.25
C ASP A 380 11.46 9.77 -21.35
N ALA A 381 12.69 9.29 -21.47
CA ALA A 381 13.09 8.30 -22.47
C ALA A 381 13.20 6.87 -21.91
N THR A 382 13.24 6.70 -20.58
CA THR A 382 13.38 5.39 -19.92
C THR A 382 12.09 4.91 -19.28
N ASN A 383 11.19 5.82 -18.89
CA ASN A 383 9.93 5.48 -18.26
C ASN A 383 8.93 4.94 -19.30
N TYR A 384 9.00 3.63 -19.54
CA TYR A 384 8.13 2.90 -20.46
C TYR A 384 6.73 2.62 -19.88
N LEU A 385 6.49 2.90 -18.61
CA LEU A 385 5.17 2.87 -17.98
C LEU A 385 4.51 4.25 -17.90
N GLY A 386 5.16 5.29 -18.44
CA GLY A 386 4.61 6.64 -18.52
C GLY A 386 3.37 6.69 -19.40
N MET A 387 2.30 7.30 -18.90
CA MET A 387 0.98 7.16 -19.52
C MET A 387 0.67 8.24 -20.58
N VAL A 388 1.33 9.40 -20.52
CA VAL A 388 0.95 10.61 -21.26
C VAL A 388 1.70 10.74 -22.59
N LYS A 389 0.98 11.13 -23.66
CA LYS A 389 1.60 11.52 -24.93
C LYS A 389 2.33 12.85 -24.82
N LYS A 390 3.66 12.82 -24.86
CA LYS A 390 4.53 14.00 -24.65
C LYS A 390 4.57 14.93 -25.86
N ASN A 391 4.52 14.39 -27.08
CA ASN A 391 4.56 15.19 -28.30
C ASN A 391 3.93 14.47 -29.51
N ILE A 392 3.92 15.12 -30.68
CA ILE A 392 3.23 14.60 -31.87
C ILE A 392 3.90 13.37 -32.49
N ASN A 393 5.19 13.12 -32.22
CA ASN A 393 5.91 11.93 -32.66
C ASN A 393 6.16 10.97 -31.50
N ASP A 394 5.45 11.17 -30.39
CA ASP A 394 5.49 10.26 -29.26
C ASP A 394 4.43 9.20 -29.48
N ASP A 395 4.89 8.00 -29.82
CA ASP A 395 4.06 6.81 -29.92
C ASP A 395 4.09 6.04 -28.59
N SER A 396 4.83 6.54 -27.59
CA SER A 396 4.98 5.94 -26.28
C SER A 396 4.03 6.51 -25.24
N TYR A 397 2.75 6.16 -25.37
CA TYR A 397 1.70 6.55 -24.44
C TYR A 397 0.65 5.45 -24.31
N VAL A 398 -0.09 5.47 -23.21
CA VAL A 398 -1.11 4.46 -22.93
C VAL A 398 -2.24 4.52 -23.96
N LEU A 399 -2.68 3.36 -24.42
CA LEU A 399 -3.91 3.16 -25.16
C LEU A 399 -4.50 1.82 -24.69
N ILE A 400 -5.69 1.82 -24.11
CA ILE A 400 -6.45 0.60 -23.83
C ILE A 400 -7.72 0.65 -24.65
N ILE A 401 -8.01 -0.43 -25.36
CA ILE A 401 -9.19 -0.57 -26.19
C ILE A 401 -10.02 -1.79 -25.80
N ASP A 402 -11.32 -1.69 -26.03
CA ASP A 402 -12.20 -2.85 -26.13
C ASP A 402 -12.33 -3.19 -27.62
N ASP A 403 -11.43 -4.05 -28.09
CA ASP A 403 -11.42 -4.52 -29.48
C ASP A 403 -12.64 -5.41 -29.75
N LYS A 404 -13.42 -4.99 -30.75
CA LYS A 404 -14.69 -5.60 -31.16
C LYS A 404 -14.58 -6.59 -32.31
N ASP A 405 -13.38 -6.94 -32.72
CA ASP A 405 -13.14 -7.92 -33.75
C ASP A 405 -13.55 -9.32 -33.29
N ILE A 406 -13.81 -10.19 -34.26
CA ILE A 406 -14.26 -11.58 -34.00
C ILE A 406 -13.29 -12.61 -34.55
N ASP A 407 -12.28 -12.14 -35.29
CA ASP A 407 -11.23 -12.93 -35.91
C ASP A 407 -9.92 -12.17 -35.77
N PHE A 408 -8.93 -12.82 -35.15
CA PHE A 408 -7.59 -12.29 -34.90
C PHE A 408 -6.89 -11.79 -36.18
N LEU A 409 -7.25 -12.33 -37.34
CA LEU A 409 -6.64 -11.95 -38.62
C LEU A 409 -7.25 -10.71 -39.27
N ASP A 410 -8.41 -10.25 -38.79
CA ASP A 410 -9.16 -9.14 -39.38
C ASP A 410 -9.15 -7.93 -38.45
N VAL A 411 -8.09 -7.11 -38.53
CA VAL A 411 -7.95 -5.90 -37.70
C VAL A 411 -8.81 -4.76 -38.21
N ASN A 412 -9.74 -4.27 -37.40
CA ASN A 412 -10.64 -3.18 -37.74
C ASN A 412 -10.78 -2.16 -36.59
N SER A 413 -9.93 -1.15 -36.61
CA SER A 413 -9.94 -0.08 -35.59
C SER A 413 -11.15 0.87 -35.61
N SER A 414 -12.16 0.65 -36.47
CA SER A 414 -13.30 1.56 -36.60
C SER A 414 -14.50 1.25 -35.69
N ASN A 415 -14.51 0.07 -35.06
CA ASN A 415 -15.52 -0.40 -34.10
C ASN A 415 -14.99 -0.48 -32.67
N ASP A 416 -13.70 -0.27 -32.46
CA ASP A 416 -13.11 -0.34 -31.14
C ASP A 416 -13.54 0.83 -30.27
N GLU A 417 -13.66 0.55 -28.98
CA GLU A 417 -13.98 1.54 -27.96
C GLU A 417 -12.73 1.83 -27.14
N THR A 418 -12.29 3.08 -27.12
CA THR A 418 -11.18 3.50 -26.26
C THR A 418 -11.64 3.50 -24.81
N LEU A 419 -10.91 2.78 -23.96
CA LEU A 419 -11.11 2.72 -22.50
C LEU A 419 -10.15 3.66 -21.76
N SER A 420 -8.91 3.74 -22.23
CA SER A 420 -7.88 4.64 -21.71
C SER A 420 -7.05 5.21 -22.85
N SER A 421 -6.63 6.47 -22.75
CA SER A 421 -5.69 7.01 -23.73
C SER A 421 -4.88 8.22 -23.23
N GLY A 422 -3.56 8.13 -23.39
CA GLY A 422 -2.60 9.17 -23.06
C GLY A 422 -2.65 10.43 -23.92
N ASP A 423 -3.38 10.41 -25.04
CA ASP A 423 -3.60 11.56 -25.91
C ASP A 423 -4.97 12.22 -25.73
N LEU A 424 -5.73 11.76 -24.74
CA LEU A 424 -6.99 12.31 -24.29
C LEU A 424 -6.87 12.73 -22.81
N THR A 425 -7.55 13.82 -22.45
CA THR A 425 -7.62 14.31 -21.07
C THR A 425 -8.96 13.89 -20.47
N ASP A 426 -8.96 13.36 -19.26
CA ASP A 426 -10.19 13.05 -18.53
C ASP A 426 -11.01 14.31 -18.22
N LEU A 427 -12.30 14.15 -17.96
CA LEU A 427 -13.15 15.25 -17.50
C LEU A 427 -12.94 15.56 -16.02
N TRP A 428 -12.46 14.60 -15.23
CA TRP A 428 -12.14 14.75 -13.82
C TRP A 428 -11.03 15.77 -13.61
N ASP A 429 -11.29 16.78 -12.78
CA ASP A 429 -10.38 17.88 -12.46
C ASP A 429 -9.70 18.56 -13.66
N ILE A 430 -10.36 18.54 -14.83
CA ILE A 430 -9.84 19.18 -16.03
C ILE A 430 -9.67 20.70 -15.83
N TYR A 431 -8.45 21.18 -16.07
CA TYR A 431 -8.13 22.60 -15.99
C TYR A 431 -8.66 23.34 -17.22
N TYR A 432 -8.38 22.83 -18.43
CA TYR A 432 -8.86 23.42 -19.68
C TYR A 432 -10.23 22.86 -20.09
N GLN A 433 -11.26 23.31 -19.39
CA GLN A 433 -12.64 22.84 -19.55
C GLN A 433 -13.11 22.75 -21.02
N GLY A 434 -13.69 21.60 -21.36
CA GLY A 434 -14.30 21.34 -22.66
C GLY A 434 -13.32 20.97 -23.78
N ASN A 435 -12.03 20.76 -23.48
CA ASN A 435 -11.03 20.29 -24.42
C ASN A 435 -10.35 19.00 -23.95
N THR A 436 -11.00 17.87 -24.18
CA THR A 436 -10.53 16.52 -23.84
C THR A 436 -9.71 15.86 -24.94
N ASN A 437 -9.77 16.35 -26.19
CA ASN A 437 -9.07 15.75 -27.33
C ASN A 437 -7.63 16.24 -27.44
N ARG A 438 -6.86 16.02 -26.37
CA ARG A 438 -5.43 16.31 -26.25
C ARG A 438 -4.86 15.56 -25.04
N ALA A 439 -3.55 15.40 -25.01
CA ALA A 439 -2.84 14.95 -23.81
C ALA A 439 -3.08 15.91 -22.62
N PRO A 440 -3.17 15.38 -21.39
CA PRO A 440 -3.31 16.18 -20.17
C PRO A 440 -2.07 17.04 -19.90
N THR A 441 -2.25 18.10 -19.12
CA THR A 441 -1.15 18.88 -18.55
C THR A 441 -0.97 18.52 -17.07
N LEU A 442 -0.05 17.61 -16.78
CA LEU A 442 0.21 17.07 -15.44
C LEU A 442 0.50 18.15 -14.38
N GLU A 443 1.18 19.25 -14.76
CA GLU A 443 1.46 20.38 -13.85
C GLU A 443 0.20 21.06 -13.27
N TYR A 444 -0.96 20.86 -13.91
CA TYR A 444 -2.25 21.39 -13.44
C TYR A 444 -3.14 20.33 -12.79
N GLY A 445 -2.62 19.11 -12.56
CA GLY A 445 -3.38 17.99 -11.99
C GLY A 445 -4.36 17.34 -12.96
N GLU A 446 -4.19 17.57 -14.28
CA GLU A 446 -5.02 16.89 -15.28
C GLU A 446 -4.54 15.46 -15.49
N LYS A 447 -5.49 14.55 -15.73
CA LYS A 447 -5.23 13.12 -15.87
C LYS A 447 -5.55 12.63 -17.28
N ILE A 448 -4.94 11.52 -17.70
CA ILE A 448 -5.31 10.89 -18.98
C ILE A 448 -6.72 10.33 -18.86
N PHE A 449 -7.44 10.26 -19.99
CA PHE A 449 -8.73 9.57 -20.01
C PHE A 449 -8.55 8.11 -19.58
N GLY A 450 -9.33 7.64 -18.59
CA GLY A 450 -9.29 6.24 -18.15
C GLY A 450 -8.07 5.84 -17.31
N TRP A 451 -7.28 6.80 -16.80
CA TRP A 451 -6.09 6.55 -15.96
C TRP A 451 -6.31 5.55 -14.80
N TYR A 452 -7.49 5.51 -14.16
CA TYR A 452 -7.83 4.65 -13.00
C TYR A 452 -7.74 3.14 -13.29
N LEU A 453 -7.58 2.76 -14.56
CA LEU A 453 -7.46 1.36 -14.97
C LEU A 453 -6.04 0.82 -14.75
N LEU A 454 -5.05 1.71 -14.70
CA LEU A 454 -3.63 1.36 -14.67
C LEU A 454 -2.86 2.04 -13.54
N ASP A 455 -3.31 3.22 -13.11
CA ASP A 455 -2.68 4.04 -12.09
C ASP A 455 -3.48 3.92 -10.79
N LEU A 456 -2.91 3.20 -9.83
CA LEU A 456 -3.55 2.91 -8.55
C LEU A 456 -3.20 3.96 -7.47
N ASP A 457 -2.02 4.60 -7.55
CA ASP A 457 -1.46 5.47 -6.52
C ASP A 457 -1.44 6.97 -6.87
N ASP A 458 -1.96 7.31 -8.05
CA ASP A 458 -2.10 8.66 -8.60
C ASP A 458 -0.78 9.37 -8.93
N ASP A 459 0.26 8.62 -9.30
CA ASP A 459 1.56 9.15 -9.70
C ASP A 459 1.69 9.43 -11.22
N HIS A 460 0.68 9.06 -12.02
CA HIS A 460 0.62 9.12 -13.49
C HIS A 460 1.54 8.13 -14.23
N ILE A 461 1.95 7.05 -13.57
CA ILE A 461 2.70 5.92 -14.10
C ILE A 461 1.80 4.67 -13.95
N ALA A 462 1.81 3.80 -14.95
CA ALA A 462 1.04 2.56 -14.87
C ALA A 462 1.69 1.54 -13.91
N GLU A 463 0.87 0.72 -13.26
CA GLU A 463 1.29 -0.39 -12.38
C GLU A 463 1.66 -1.68 -13.13
N GLY A 464 2.39 -1.54 -14.24
CA GLY A 464 2.76 -2.67 -15.08
C GLY A 464 1.61 -3.16 -15.96
N SER A 465 1.65 -4.43 -16.36
CA SER A 465 0.50 -5.15 -16.92
C SER A 465 -0.42 -5.67 -15.81
N ASP A 466 -1.60 -6.20 -16.15
CA ASP A 466 -2.56 -6.72 -15.18
C ASP A 466 -2.48 -8.27 -15.07
N PRO A 467 -2.00 -8.82 -13.93
CA PRO A 467 -1.90 -10.27 -13.70
C PRO A 467 -3.20 -11.07 -13.68
N LEU A 468 -4.32 -10.38 -13.82
CA LEU A 468 -5.65 -10.96 -13.91
C LEU A 468 -6.25 -10.79 -15.31
N ASN A 469 -5.46 -10.29 -16.27
CA ASN A 469 -5.87 -10.02 -17.63
C ASN A 469 -4.70 -10.13 -18.61
N TRP A 470 -4.55 -11.33 -19.18
CA TRP A 470 -3.56 -11.74 -20.19
C TRP A 470 -3.26 -10.80 -21.38
N ASP A 471 -4.10 -9.80 -21.61
CA ASP A 471 -4.09 -8.87 -22.75
C ASP A 471 -4.54 -7.52 -22.20
N THR A 472 -3.58 -6.79 -21.61
CA THR A 472 -3.87 -5.60 -20.79
C THR A 472 -4.41 -4.45 -21.62
N ASP A 473 -3.92 -4.24 -22.84
CA ASP A 473 -4.40 -3.17 -23.73
C ASP A 473 -5.55 -3.58 -24.67
N GLY A 474 -5.84 -4.87 -24.75
CA GLY A 474 -7.01 -5.43 -25.43
C GLY A 474 -6.78 -5.77 -26.89
N ASP A 475 -5.54 -5.82 -27.38
CA ASP A 475 -5.19 -6.04 -28.79
C ASP A 475 -5.07 -7.51 -29.23
N TRP A 476 -5.26 -8.45 -28.29
CA TRP A 476 -5.19 -9.92 -28.46
C TRP A 476 -3.78 -10.52 -28.52
N ILE A 477 -2.75 -9.75 -28.23
CA ILE A 477 -1.41 -10.24 -27.94
C ILE A 477 -1.31 -10.47 -26.43
N VAL A 478 -0.51 -11.45 -26.02
CA VAL A 478 -0.27 -11.65 -24.59
C VAL A 478 0.81 -10.68 -24.12
N ASP A 479 0.67 -10.17 -22.90
CA ASP A 479 1.53 -9.09 -22.39
C ASP A 479 3.02 -9.48 -22.41
N TRP A 480 3.32 -10.76 -22.10
CA TRP A 480 4.69 -11.28 -22.16
C TRP A 480 5.36 -11.09 -23.52
N PHE A 481 4.64 -11.32 -24.63
CA PHE A 481 5.23 -11.21 -25.97
C PHE A 481 5.65 -9.78 -26.27
N GLU A 482 4.85 -8.83 -25.81
CA GLU A 482 5.07 -7.42 -26.10
C GLU A 482 6.27 -6.91 -25.33
N VAL A 483 6.28 -7.15 -24.01
CA VAL A 483 7.43 -6.82 -23.16
C VAL A 483 8.70 -7.52 -23.63
N LYS A 484 8.59 -8.75 -24.13
CA LYS A 484 9.75 -9.48 -24.65
C LYS A 484 10.34 -8.82 -25.89
N ASP A 485 9.50 -8.37 -26.82
CA ASP A 485 9.93 -7.71 -28.06
C ASP A 485 10.66 -6.41 -27.76
N ASP A 486 10.09 -5.58 -26.88
CA ASP A 486 10.69 -4.35 -26.31
C ASP A 486 12.11 -4.58 -25.75
N GLU A 487 12.30 -5.68 -25.02
CA GLU A 487 13.60 -6.01 -24.44
C GLU A 487 14.62 -6.54 -25.45
N GLU A 488 14.18 -7.18 -26.54
CA GLU A 488 15.06 -7.78 -27.54
C GLU A 488 15.64 -6.74 -28.52
N ASP A 489 14.87 -5.72 -28.88
CA ASP A 489 15.32 -4.66 -29.78
C ASP A 489 15.99 -3.47 -29.06
N GLY A 490 15.78 -3.39 -27.74
CA GLY A 490 16.38 -2.41 -26.84
C GLY A 490 15.68 -1.05 -26.85
N LEU A 491 14.48 -0.97 -27.42
CA LEU A 491 13.57 0.16 -27.33
C LEU A 491 12.40 -0.28 -26.45
N ARG A 492 12.20 0.41 -25.33
CA ARG A 492 11.10 0.08 -24.43
C ARG A 492 9.90 0.95 -24.75
N GLY A 493 8.80 0.29 -25.07
CA GLY A 493 7.49 0.85 -25.29
C GLY A 493 6.99 0.81 -26.73
N ASP A 494 7.79 0.45 -27.72
CA ASP A 494 7.31 0.33 -29.10
C ASP A 494 6.63 -1.02 -29.39
N SER A 495 6.63 -1.94 -28.42
CA SER A 495 5.75 -3.10 -28.36
C SER A 495 5.42 -3.31 -26.88
N SER A 496 4.31 -2.77 -26.38
CA SER A 496 4.04 -2.74 -24.94
C SER A 496 2.59 -3.07 -24.65
N PRO A 497 2.33 -3.80 -23.54
CA PRO A 497 0.99 -4.29 -23.15
C PRO A 497 0.02 -3.21 -22.71
N LEU A 498 0.36 -1.95 -22.95
CA LEU A 498 -0.37 -0.78 -22.52
C LEU A 498 -0.69 0.12 -23.70
N ARG A 499 -0.53 -0.35 -24.94
CA ARG A 499 -0.39 0.52 -26.11
C ARG A 499 -1.24 0.03 -27.28
N TYR A 500 -0.72 0.20 -28.49
CA TYR A 500 -1.48 0.07 -29.71
C TYR A 500 -1.54 -1.38 -30.18
N ASP A 501 -2.48 -1.65 -31.07
CA ASP A 501 -2.67 -2.98 -31.63
C ASP A 501 -1.47 -3.48 -32.45
N ASN A 502 -0.74 -4.42 -31.85
CA ASN A 502 0.47 -5.04 -32.35
C ASN A 502 0.21 -6.12 -33.40
N ARG A 503 -1.05 -6.52 -33.65
CA ARG A 503 -1.37 -7.42 -34.78
C ARG A 503 -1.10 -6.77 -36.14
N LEU A 504 -0.93 -5.46 -36.17
CA LEU A 504 -0.65 -4.67 -37.38
C LEU A 504 0.85 -4.57 -37.73
N ILE A 505 1.73 -4.96 -36.81
CA ILE A 505 3.20 -4.89 -36.92
C ILE A 505 3.74 -6.26 -37.32
#